data_AF-A0AAU5DMT6-F1
#
_entry.id   AF-A0AAU5DMT6-F1
#
_cell.length_a   1.000
_cell.length_b   1.000
_cell.length_c   1.000
_cell.angle_alpha   90.00
_cell.angle_beta   90.00
_cell.angle_gamma   90.00
#
_symmetry.space_group_name_H-M   'P 1'
#
loop_
_entity.id
_entity.type
_entity.pdbx_description
1 polymer ?
#
loop_
_entity_poly.entity_id
_entity_poly.type
_entity_poly.pdbx_seq_one_letter_code
_entity_poly.pdbx_strand_id
1 'polypeptide(L)'
;MIRTAIGRGGRAVVAAAVVCLVAATAQGAAADPSPGPGTGTGTGAGPARPMSLAEVRDELDRLYHDAEVATDTYNAAEERAGKQSARVAALAEDLAAGKVALKRLTSRMGAAARAQYRSGGLPLDVQLLLSADPDDVLDEVGLARQAQHGIDGLLREQTRIQEELRKKSAAASVQLERLQGSRKAGADARKRIEKRIATAESLELRLEEKERKRLLAMQKKAEGEAHDAFLRSGSLKDVKGRASEEGATAVAFASEQLGKPYDWGAEGPDTYDCSGLTSQAWAAAKRTIPRTSQEQWRLLPRIGIGAMRPGDLIIYHRDASHVGIYIGGGSIIHAPRPGRHVTVADAGSMYILGVVRPDKRP
;
A
#
# COMPACT_ATOMS: atom_id res chain seq x y z
N MET A 1 -10.35 -2.65 -41.47
CA MET A 1 -11.75 -2.18 -41.37
C MET A 1 -12.15 -2.22 -39.90
N ILE A 2 -11.79 -1.20 -39.10
CA ILE A 2 -12.56 0.01 -38.75
C ILE A 2 -13.85 -0.27 -37.96
N ARG A 3 -13.83 0.16 -36.68
CA ARG A 3 -14.87 0.81 -35.82
C ARG A 3 -14.99 0.14 -34.44
N THR A 4 -14.42 0.66 -33.34
CA THR A 4 -14.66 1.92 -32.56
C THR A 4 -15.97 1.95 -31.77
N ALA A 5 -15.87 1.92 -30.42
CA ALA A 5 -16.70 2.60 -29.39
C ALA A 5 -16.16 2.13 -28.02
N ILE A 6 -15.44 2.89 -27.16
CA ILE A 6 -15.65 4.19 -26.49
C ILE A 6 -16.95 4.28 -25.66
N GLY A 7 -16.80 4.19 -24.34
CA GLY A 7 -17.77 4.58 -23.30
C GLY A 7 -17.25 4.26 -21.90
N ARG A 8 -16.38 5.10 -21.31
CA ARG A 8 -16.70 6.09 -20.26
C ARG A 8 -17.21 5.51 -18.92
N GLY A 9 -16.29 5.33 -17.97
CA GLY A 9 -16.55 5.28 -16.54
C GLY A 9 -15.47 6.08 -15.81
N GLY A 10 -15.76 7.35 -15.52
CA GLY A 10 -14.81 8.31 -14.98
C GLY A 10 -14.51 8.07 -13.50
N ARG A 11 -13.23 7.91 -13.17
CA ARG A 11 -12.69 8.25 -11.84
C ARG A 11 -11.70 9.39 -12.03
N ALA A 12 -12.10 10.55 -11.53
CA ALA A 12 -11.31 11.76 -11.54
C ALA A 12 -10.04 11.55 -10.69
N VAL A 13 -8.91 11.33 -11.36
CA VAL A 13 -7.59 11.53 -10.78
C VAL A 13 -7.37 13.03 -10.76
N VAL A 14 -7.49 13.66 -9.59
CA VAL A 14 -7.02 15.03 -9.40
C VAL A 14 -5.49 14.99 -9.45
N ALA A 15 -4.95 15.22 -10.65
CA ALA A 15 -3.54 15.41 -10.88
C ALA A 15 -3.14 16.80 -10.35
N ALA A 16 -2.71 16.87 -9.09
CA ALA A 16 -2.02 18.04 -8.57
C ALA A 16 -0.55 18.00 -9.05
N ALA A 17 -0.30 18.58 -10.22
CA ALA A 17 1.05 18.87 -10.68
C ALA A 17 1.61 20.05 -9.87
N VAL A 18 2.53 19.76 -8.94
CA VAL A 18 3.48 20.75 -8.42
C VAL A 18 4.87 20.27 -8.76
N VAL A 19 5.34 20.71 -9.91
CA VAL A 19 6.76 20.64 -10.29
C VAL A 19 7.44 21.86 -9.66
N CYS A 20 8.31 21.61 -8.68
CA CYS A 20 9.35 22.57 -8.32
C CYS A 20 10.71 21.90 -8.51
N LEU A 21 11.42 22.40 -9.52
CA LEU A 21 12.83 22.14 -9.81
C LEU A 21 13.68 22.42 -8.56
N VAL A 22 14.49 21.45 -8.15
CA VAL A 22 15.77 21.70 -7.48
C VAL A 22 16.82 20.86 -8.20
N ALA A 23 17.55 21.52 -9.09
CA ALA A 23 18.75 20.97 -9.70
C ALA A 23 19.89 21.09 -8.69
N ALA A 24 20.48 19.96 -8.32
CA ALA A 24 21.77 19.90 -7.65
C ALA A 24 22.71 19.07 -8.51
N THR A 25 23.69 19.75 -9.10
CA THR A 25 24.81 19.21 -9.86
C THR A 25 25.74 18.43 -8.94
N ALA A 26 25.90 17.14 -9.20
CA ALA A 26 26.98 16.34 -8.63
C ALA A 26 27.76 15.69 -9.78
N GLN A 27 28.91 16.29 -10.10
CA GLN A 27 29.97 15.68 -10.89
C GLN A 27 30.48 14.45 -10.12
N GLY A 28 30.28 13.25 -10.68
CA GLY A 28 30.93 12.02 -10.25
C GLY A 28 31.76 11.49 -11.40
N ALA A 29 33.09 11.57 -11.26
CA ALA A 29 34.05 11.09 -12.24
C ALA A 29 33.90 9.57 -12.46
N ALA A 30 33.82 9.18 -13.73
CA ALA A 30 33.89 7.79 -14.15
C ALA A 30 35.34 7.29 -14.05
N ALA A 31 35.51 6.12 -13.44
CA ALA A 31 36.73 5.32 -13.53
C ALA A 31 36.32 3.90 -13.93
N ASP A 32 36.62 3.55 -15.17
CA ASP A 32 36.63 2.18 -15.66
C ASP A 32 37.75 1.38 -14.99
N PRO A 33 37.53 0.07 -14.76
CA PRO A 33 38.61 -0.89 -14.89
C PRO A 33 38.30 -1.91 -15.98
N SER A 34 39.18 -1.94 -16.98
CA SER A 34 39.29 -2.99 -18.00
C SER A 34 39.71 -4.33 -17.38
N PRO A 35 39.38 -5.49 -17.99
CA PRO A 35 39.60 -6.81 -17.39
C PRO A 35 40.99 -7.37 -17.70
N GLY A 36 41.65 -7.95 -16.68
CA GLY A 36 42.88 -8.74 -16.82
C GLY A 36 42.60 -10.25 -16.77
N PRO A 37 43.33 -11.10 -17.52
CA PRO A 37 43.07 -12.52 -17.67
C PRO A 37 43.72 -13.33 -16.54
N GLY A 38 43.02 -14.34 -16.03
CA GLY A 38 43.52 -15.19 -14.95
C GLY A 38 42.71 -16.47 -14.78
N THR A 39 43.13 -17.47 -15.54
CA THR A 39 42.93 -18.93 -15.37
C THR A 39 42.34 -19.41 -14.05
N GLY A 40 41.10 -19.88 -14.10
CA GLY A 40 40.48 -20.77 -13.13
C GLY A 40 39.82 -21.94 -13.86
N THR A 41 40.39 -23.12 -13.72
CA THR A 41 39.91 -24.41 -14.23
C THR A 41 38.49 -24.70 -13.75
N GLY A 42 37.49 -24.40 -14.59
CA GLY A 42 36.13 -24.90 -14.46
C GLY A 42 36.00 -26.19 -15.24
N THR A 43 35.89 -27.29 -14.50
CA THR A 43 35.49 -28.62 -14.96
C THR A 43 34.37 -28.53 -16.01
N GLY A 44 34.55 -29.24 -17.12
CA GLY A 44 33.62 -29.26 -18.24
C GLY A 44 32.18 -29.49 -17.78
N ALA A 45 31.34 -28.48 -17.98
CA ALA A 45 29.90 -28.65 -17.97
C ALA A 45 29.54 -29.50 -19.19
N GLY A 46 29.40 -30.81 -18.98
CA GLY A 46 28.67 -31.66 -19.93
C GLY A 46 27.27 -31.08 -20.18
N PRO A 47 26.63 -31.39 -21.31
CA PRO A 47 25.32 -30.86 -21.64
C PRO A 47 24.36 -31.12 -20.47
N ALA A 48 23.77 -30.05 -19.94
CA ALA A 48 22.82 -30.12 -18.83
C ALA A 48 21.73 -31.13 -19.21
N ARG A 49 21.62 -32.21 -18.42
CA ARG A 49 20.58 -33.23 -18.62
C ARG A 49 19.22 -32.52 -18.58
N PRO A 50 18.27 -32.88 -19.46
CA PRO A 50 16.91 -32.36 -19.36
C PRO A 50 16.35 -32.65 -17.97
N MET A 51 15.78 -31.63 -17.33
CA MET A 51 15.18 -31.73 -16.00
C MET A 51 14.14 -32.84 -15.98
N SER A 52 14.12 -33.64 -14.91
CA SER A 52 13.05 -34.59 -14.65
C SER A 52 11.74 -33.88 -14.30
N LEU A 53 10.61 -34.55 -14.47
CA LEU A 53 9.28 -34.01 -14.12
C LEU A 53 9.18 -33.61 -12.63
N ALA A 54 9.90 -34.30 -11.74
CA ALA A 54 9.96 -33.96 -10.33
C ALA A 54 10.73 -32.64 -10.09
N GLU A 55 11.90 -32.48 -10.72
CA GLU A 55 12.67 -31.23 -10.65
C GLU A 55 11.90 -30.05 -11.27
N VAL A 56 11.16 -30.30 -12.36
CA VAL A 56 10.28 -29.28 -12.96
C VAL A 56 9.18 -28.87 -11.99
N ARG A 57 8.55 -29.83 -11.29
CA ARG A 57 7.54 -29.53 -10.27
C ARG A 57 8.10 -28.64 -9.18
N ASP A 58 9.22 -29.05 -8.58
CA ASP A 58 9.81 -28.36 -7.45
C ASP A 58 10.28 -26.94 -7.86
N GLU A 59 10.79 -26.77 -9.08
CA GLU A 59 11.15 -25.45 -9.61
C GLU A 59 9.92 -24.57 -9.90
N LEU A 60 8.82 -25.12 -10.42
CA LEU A 60 7.57 -24.36 -10.59
C LEU A 60 7.01 -23.91 -9.26
N ASP A 61 6.98 -24.79 -8.26
CA ASP A 61 6.48 -24.45 -6.93
C ASP A 61 7.35 -23.36 -6.29
N ARG A 62 8.68 -23.44 -6.45
CA ARG A 62 9.60 -22.38 -6.02
C ARG A 62 9.36 -21.05 -6.75
N LEU A 63 9.20 -21.06 -8.07
CA LEU A 63 8.99 -19.85 -8.87
C LEU A 63 7.67 -19.15 -8.54
N TYR A 64 6.58 -19.91 -8.37
CA TYR A 64 5.29 -19.35 -8.00
C TYR A 64 5.26 -18.85 -6.55
N HIS A 65 5.92 -19.56 -5.62
CA HIS A 65 6.09 -19.09 -4.24
C HIS A 65 6.92 -17.79 -4.18
N ASP A 66 8.06 -17.72 -4.90
CA ASP A 66 8.86 -16.50 -5.04
C ASP A 66 8.01 -15.33 -5.59
N ALA A 67 7.14 -15.61 -6.56
CA ALA A 67 6.24 -14.61 -7.15
C ALA A 67 5.19 -14.13 -6.16
N GLU A 68 4.66 -15.02 -5.31
CA GLU A 68 3.69 -14.67 -4.27
C GLU A 68 4.32 -13.80 -3.17
N VAL A 69 5.51 -14.16 -2.68
CA VAL A 69 6.28 -13.33 -1.73
C VAL A 69 6.56 -11.93 -2.31
N ALA A 70 6.88 -11.87 -3.60
CA ALA A 70 7.08 -10.60 -4.29
C ALA A 70 5.76 -9.82 -4.45
N THR A 71 4.63 -10.51 -4.66
CA THR A 71 3.29 -9.92 -4.74
C THR A 71 2.90 -9.24 -3.43
N ASP A 72 3.16 -9.87 -2.29
CA ASP A 72 2.92 -9.22 -1.01
C ASP A 72 3.80 -8.00 -0.77
N THR A 73 5.07 -8.07 -1.19
CA THR A 73 5.97 -6.90 -1.13
C THR A 73 5.44 -5.74 -1.98
N TYR A 74 4.90 -6.05 -3.16
CA TYR A 74 4.26 -5.09 -4.06
C TYR A 74 3.00 -4.50 -3.42
N ASN A 75 2.07 -5.34 -2.94
CA ASN A 75 0.82 -4.92 -2.31
C ASN A 75 1.06 -4.02 -1.09
N ALA A 76 1.99 -4.39 -0.21
CA ALA A 76 2.36 -3.57 0.94
C ALA A 76 2.98 -2.23 0.54
N ALA A 77 3.72 -2.19 -0.58
CA ALA A 77 4.29 -0.95 -1.10
C ALA A 77 3.22 -0.03 -1.69
N GLU A 78 2.27 -0.58 -2.44
CA GLU A 78 1.12 0.16 -2.99
C GLU A 78 0.23 0.72 -1.89
N GLU A 79 -0.08 -0.05 -0.83
CA GLU A 79 -0.86 0.45 0.31
C GLU A 79 -0.15 1.62 1.01
N ARG A 80 1.17 1.50 1.23
CA ARG A 80 1.99 2.58 1.79
C ARG A 80 2.01 3.81 0.89
N ALA A 81 2.18 3.62 -0.42
CA ALA A 81 2.19 4.69 -1.40
C ALA A 81 0.83 5.41 -1.45
N GLY A 82 -0.29 4.69 -1.41
CA GLY A 82 -1.63 5.26 -1.36
C GLY A 82 -1.82 6.17 -0.14
N LYS A 83 -1.48 5.67 1.06
CA LYS A 83 -1.55 6.44 2.32
C LYS A 83 -0.63 7.67 2.31
N GLN A 84 0.58 7.53 1.77
CA GLN A 84 1.54 8.64 1.65
C GLN A 84 1.07 9.68 0.63
N SER A 85 0.51 9.26 -0.51
CA SER A 85 -0.06 10.15 -1.51
C SER A 85 -1.21 10.99 -0.96
N ALA A 86 -2.12 10.37 -0.18
CA ALA A 86 -3.21 11.08 0.49
C ALA A 86 -2.68 12.14 1.48
N ARG A 87 -1.62 11.80 2.26
CA ARG A 87 -0.98 12.76 3.17
C ARG A 87 -0.30 13.91 2.44
N VAL A 88 0.38 13.64 1.33
CA VAL A 88 1.00 14.70 0.50
C VAL A 88 -0.07 15.62 -0.06
N ALA A 89 -1.21 15.09 -0.53
CA ALA A 89 -2.32 15.88 -1.03
C ALA A 89 -2.91 16.79 0.07
N ALA A 90 -3.18 16.26 1.26
CA ALA A 90 -3.68 17.05 2.39
C ALA A 90 -2.70 18.17 2.80
N LEU A 91 -1.39 17.88 2.85
CA LEU A 91 -0.37 18.88 3.14
C LEU A 91 -0.28 19.96 2.05
N ALA A 92 -0.47 19.59 0.79
CA ALA A 92 -0.48 20.55 -0.31
C ALA A 92 -1.69 21.51 -0.23
N GLU A 93 -2.87 20.99 0.11
CA GLU A 93 -4.08 21.80 0.36
C GLU A 93 -3.88 22.77 1.53
N ASP A 94 -3.34 22.28 2.64
CA ASP A 94 -3.02 23.10 3.81
C ASP A 94 -2.01 24.22 3.50
N LEU A 95 -0.97 23.91 2.72
CA LEU A 95 0.03 24.88 2.28
C LEU A 95 -0.59 25.94 1.37
N ALA A 96 -1.50 25.56 0.48
CA ALA A 96 -2.22 26.49 -0.38
C ALA A 96 -3.11 27.42 0.46
N ALA A 97 -3.88 26.87 1.40
CA ALA A 97 -4.74 27.65 2.30
C ALA A 97 -3.92 28.63 3.16
N GLY A 98 -2.80 28.17 3.74
CA GLY A 98 -1.91 29.02 4.53
C GLY A 98 -1.27 30.16 3.71
N LYS A 99 -0.89 29.91 2.44
CA LYS A 99 -0.39 30.96 1.53
C LYS A 99 -1.46 32.02 1.24
N VAL A 100 -2.72 31.60 1.05
CA VAL A 100 -3.85 32.53 0.88
C VAL A 100 -4.07 33.37 2.14
N ALA A 101 -4.02 32.73 3.32
CA ALA A 101 -4.14 33.42 4.60
C ALA A 101 -3.03 34.46 4.80
N LEU A 102 -1.78 34.09 4.49
CA LEU A 102 -0.64 35.00 4.55
C LEU A 102 -0.81 36.19 3.61
N LYS A 103 -1.24 35.96 2.35
CA LYS A 103 -1.51 37.04 1.39
C LYS A 103 -2.57 38.01 1.92
N ARG A 104 -3.67 37.50 2.46
CA ARG A 104 -4.75 38.32 3.05
C ARG A 104 -4.25 39.13 4.24
N LEU A 105 -3.42 38.55 5.09
CA LEU A 105 -2.84 39.23 6.25
C LEU A 105 -1.89 40.34 5.80
N THR A 106 -1.01 40.07 4.83
CA THR A 106 -0.14 41.09 4.21
C THR A 106 -0.95 42.24 3.62
N SER A 107 -2.07 41.96 2.95
CA SER A 107 -2.96 43.01 2.43
C SER A 107 -3.57 43.88 3.54
N ARG A 108 -3.97 43.28 4.68
CA ARG A 108 -4.52 44.01 5.84
C ARG A 108 -3.47 44.90 6.51
N MET A 109 -2.26 44.38 6.74
CA MET A 109 -1.15 45.18 7.28
C MET A 109 -0.80 46.34 6.35
N GLY A 110 -0.75 46.10 5.03
CA GLY A 110 -0.50 47.16 4.06
C GLY A 110 -1.60 48.24 4.04
N ALA A 111 -2.86 47.87 4.26
CA ALA A 111 -3.96 48.83 4.41
C ALA A 111 -3.83 49.65 5.70
N ALA A 112 -3.51 49.02 6.83
CA ALA A 112 -3.28 49.70 8.10
C ALA A 112 -2.09 50.67 8.04
N ALA A 113 -0.97 50.25 7.45
CA ALA A 113 0.21 51.09 7.27
C ALA A 113 -0.08 52.33 6.41
N ARG A 114 -0.85 52.19 5.32
CA ARG A 114 -1.29 53.34 4.50
C ARG A 114 -2.22 54.29 5.27
N ALA A 115 -3.09 53.76 6.13
CA ALA A 115 -3.95 54.59 6.97
C ALA A 115 -3.12 55.42 7.96
N GLN A 116 -2.18 54.79 8.67
CA GLN A 116 -1.27 55.48 9.60
C GLN A 116 -0.39 56.53 8.89
N TYR A 117 0.14 56.21 7.71
CA TYR A 117 0.96 57.16 6.94
C TYR A 117 0.16 58.41 6.53
N ARG A 118 -1.14 58.28 6.24
CA ARG A 118 -2.00 59.41 5.88
C ARG A 118 -2.39 60.28 7.09
N SER A 119 -2.46 59.72 8.29
CA SER A 119 -2.94 60.43 9.50
C SER A 119 -1.83 60.97 10.40
N GLY A 120 -0.59 60.45 10.33
CA GLY A 120 0.41 60.63 11.41
C GLY A 120 1.76 61.26 11.02
N GLY A 121 1.83 62.10 9.99
CA GLY A 121 3.11 62.67 9.52
C GLY A 121 3.75 63.75 10.42
N LEU A 122 3.05 64.23 11.47
CA LEU A 122 3.52 65.28 12.37
C LEU A 122 3.78 64.69 13.76
N PRO A 123 4.87 65.08 14.44
CA PRO A 123 5.14 64.60 15.79
C PRO A 123 4.08 65.14 16.78
N LEU A 124 3.81 64.39 17.84
CA LEU A 124 2.67 64.59 18.75
C LEU A 124 2.66 65.98 19.41
N ASP A 125 3.85 66.54 19.67
CA ASP A 125 4.05 67.90 20.16
C ASP A 125 3.58 68.96 19.15
N VAL A 126 3.83 68.74 17.87
CA VAL A 126 3.35 69.60 16.78
C VAL A 126 1.85 69.43 16.56
N GLN A 127 1.30 68.21 16.71
CA GLN A 127 -0.15 67.99 16.64
C GLN A 127 -0.89 68.65 17.80
N LEU A 128 -0.38 68.57 19.03
CA LEU A 128 -0.96 69.24 20.20
C LEU A 128 -0.96 70.76 20.03
N LEU A 129 0.15 71.32 19.49
CA LEU A 129 0.32 72.76 19.27
C LEU A 129 -0.59 73.31 18.16
N LEU A 130 -0.94 72.47 17.18
CA LEU A 130 -1.79 72.83 16.05
C LEU A 130 -3.28 72.51 16.29
N SER A 131 -3.62 71.76 17.33
CA SER A 131 -5.00 71.40 17.65
C SER A 131 -5.74 72.56 18.30
N ALA A 132 -7.02 72.73 17.94
CA ALA A 132 -7.90 73.72 18.56
C ALA A 132 -8.48 73.24 19.90
N ASP A 133 -8.53 71.93 20.11
CA ASP A 133 -9.01 71.27 21.32
C ASP A 133 -8.03 70.14 21.73
N PRO A 134 -7.41 70.22 22.93
CA PRO A 134 -6.46 69.21 23.39
C PRO A 134 -7.11 67.85 23.69
N ASP A 135 -8.42 67.77 23.92
CA ASP A 135 -9.11 66.48 24.18
C ASP A 135 -9.19 65.62 22.90
N ASP A 136 -9.36 66.24 21.73
CA ASP A 136 -9.37 65.55 20.43
C ASP A 136 -8.06 64.81 20.14
N VAL A 137 -6.92 65.39 20.54
CA VAL A 137 -5.60 64.76 20.34
C VAL A 137 -5.41 63.57 21.29
N LEU A 138 -5.98 63.61 22.50
CA LEU A 138 -5.91 62.50 23.45
C LEU A 138 -6.76 61.30 22.98
N ASP A 139 -7.92 61.55 22.39
CA ASP A 139 -8.74 60.50 21.76
C ASP A 139 -8.04 59.87 20.54
N GLU A 140 -7.36 60.68 19.71
CA GLU A 140 -6.52 60.17 18.62
C GLU A 140 -5.35 59.31 19.12
N VAL A 141 -4.73 59.65 20.26
CA VAL A 141 -3.67 58.84 20.88
C VAL A 141 -4.21 57.48 21.34
N GLY A 142 -5.41 57.44 21.94
CA GLY A 142 -6.07 56.20 22.33
C GLY A 142 -6.34 55.28 21.13
N LEU A 143 -6.89 55.84 20.05
CA LEU A 143 -7.14 55.15 18.79
C LEU A 143 -5.84 54.67 18.12
N ALA A 144 -4.79 55.49 18.14
CA ALA A 144 -3.47 55.15 17.60
C ALA A 144 -2.84 53.96 18.37
N ARG A 145 -2.94 53.93 19.69
CA ARG A 145 -2.45 52.82 20.52
C ARG A 145 -3.23 51.53 20.28
N GLN A 146 -4.55 51.62 20.10
CA GLN A 146 -5.37 50.47 19.72
C GLN A 146 -4.98 49.94 18.32
N ALA A 147 -4.71 50.84 17.37
CA ALA A 147 -4.22 50.48 16.04
C ALA A 147 -2.84 49.80 16.09
N GLN A 148 -1.92 50.30 16.93
CA GLN A 148 -0.61 49.67 17.16
C GLN A 148 -0.75 48.25 17.70
N HIS A 149 -1.57 48.04 18.72
CA HIS A 149 -1.85 46.70 19.25
C HIS A 149 -2.48 45.76 18.20
N GLY A 150 -3.33 46.30 17.32
CA GLY A 150 -3.87 45.58 16.18
C GLY A 150 -2.80 45.13 15.19
N ILE A 151 -1.84 46.01 14.86
CA ILE A 151 -0.71 45.71 13.97
C ILE A 151 0.22 44.66 14.60
N ASP A 152 0.54 44.78 15.89
CA ASP A 152 1.33 43.77 16.61
C ASP A 152 0.66 42.40 16.56
N GLY A 153 -0.67 42.36 16.71
CA GLY A 153 -1.47 41.14 16.55
C GLY A 153 -1.33 40.53 15.15
N LEU A 154 -1.40 41.36 14.10
CA LEU A 154 -1.22 40.91 12.72
C LEU A 154 0.21 40.39 12.48
N LEU A 155 1.24 41.07 12.97
CA LEU A 155 2.63 40.62 12.84
C LEU A 155 2.88 39.29 13.55
N ARG A 156 2.37 39.11 14.77
CA ARG A 156 2.44 37.82 15.48
C ARG A 156 1.75 36.70 14.69
N GLU A 157 0.56 36.99 14.15
CA GLU A 157 -0.16 36.03 13.33
C GLU A 157 0.56 35.71 12.01
N GLN A 158 1.22 36.69 11.39
CA GLN A 158 2.06 36.49 10.21
C GLN A 158 3.20 35.51 10.51
N THR A 159 3.96 35.77 11.59
CA THR A 159 5.08 34.93 12.01
C THR A 159 4.61 33.51 12.29
N ARG A 160 3.49 33.36 13.01
CA ARG A 160 2.87 32.05 13.28
C ARG A 160 2.53 31.30 11.99
N ILE A 161 1.84 31.95 11.04
CA ILE A 161 1.49 31.32 9.76
C ILE A 161 2.75 30.96 8.96
N GLN A 162 3.77 31.82 8.95
CA GLN A 162 5.03 31.53 8.24
C GLN A 162 5.77 30.33 8.83
N GLU A 163 5.84 30.23 10.16
CA GLU A 163 6.43 29.07 10.84
C GLU A 163 5.66 27.79 10.56
N GLU A 164 4.33 27.82 10.62
CA GLU A 164 3.50 26.67 10.32
C GLU A 164 3.63 26.24 8.85
N LEU A 165 3.67 27.18 7.91
CA LEU A 165 3.94 26.89 6.51
C LEU A 165 5.32 26.26 6.31
N ARG A 166 6.37 26.73 7.00
CA ARG A 166 7.71 26.13 6.94
C ARG A 166 7.70 24.70 7.46
N LYS A 167 7.08 24.45 8.62
CA LYS A 167 6.95 23.09 9.20
C LYS A 167 6.19 22.16 8.26
N LYS A 168 5.04 22.59 7.74
CA LYS A 168 4.24 21.79 6.80
C LYS A 168 4.98 21.54 5.48
N SER A 169 5.72 22.52 4.98
CA SER A 169 6.55 22.35 3.77
C SER A 169 7.65 21.32 3.99
N ALA A 170 8.34 21.35 5.14
CA ALA A 170 9.34 20.34 5.49
C ALA A 170 8.71 18.94 5.62
N ALA A 171 7.55 18.84 6.28
CA ALA A 171 6.81 17.59 6.39
C ALA A 171 6.38 17.05 5.02
N ALA A 172 5.93 17.92 4.11
CA ALA A 172 5.54 17.54 2.75
C ALA A 172 6.72 16.95 1.96
N SER A 173 7.91 17.58 2.03
CA SER A 173 9.12 17.06 1.40
C SER A 173 9.48 15.66 1.90
N VAL A 174 9.45 15.44 3.23
CA VAL A 174 9.71 14.11 3.81
C VAL A 174 8.68 13.07 3.38
N GLN A 175 7.39 13.43 3.31
CA GLN A 175 6.36 12.50 2.84
C GLN A 175 6.50 12.18 1.34
N LEU A 176 6.94 13.15 0.54
CA LEU A 176 7.21 12.95 -0.89
C LEU A 176 8.37 11.97 -1.12
N GLU A 177 9.47 12.12 -0.37
CA GLU A 177 10.60 11.20 -0.44
C GLU A 177 10.18 9.76 -0.05
N ARG A 178 9.40 9.63 1.03
CA ARG A 178 8.84 8.33 1.45
C ARG A 178 7.91 7.72 0.39
N LEU A 179 7.09 8.56 -0.26
CA LEU A 179 6.22 8.14 -1.37
C LEU A 179 7.04 7.63 -2.55
N GLN A 180 8.09 8.35 -2.95
CA GLN A 180 9.00 7.92 -4.01
C GLN A 180 9.69 6.60 -3.66
N GLY A 181 10.16 6.45 -2.42
CA GLY A 181 10.74 5.20 -1.93
C GLY A 181 9.76 4.03 -2.01
N SER A 182 8.51 4.20 -1.58
CA SER A 182 7.48 3.15 -1.66
C SER A 182 7.13 2.80 -3.10
N ARG A 183 7.00 3.79 -3.99
CA ARG A 183 6.75 3.57 -5.43
C ARG A 183 7.89 2.81 -6.09
N LYS A 184 9.16 3.14 -5.76
CA LYS A 184 10.32 2.40 -6.26
C LYS A 184 10.31 0.95 -5.78
N ALA A 185 10.04 0.73 -4.50
CA ALA A 185 9.93 -0.62 -3.94
C ALA A 185 8.83 -1.44 -4.64
N GLY A 186 7.67 -0.83 -4.91
CA GLY A 186 6.58 -1.43 -5.69
C GLY A 186 7.02 -1.79 -7.11
N ALA A 187 7.68 -0.87 -7.83
CA ALA A 187 8.18 -1.12 -9.17
C ALA A 187 9.23 -2.27 -9.22
N ASP A 188 10.11 -2.34 -8.23
CA ASP A 188 11.12 -3.40 -8.14
C ASP A 188 10.48 -4.76 -7.78
N ALA A 189 9.46 -4.77 -6.93
CA ALA A 189 8.67 -5.98 -6.63
C ALA A 189 7.92 -6.47 -7.87
N ARG A 190 7.25 -5.57 -8.61
CA ARG A 190 6.57 -5.86 -9.87
C ARG A 190 7.48 -6.56 -10.88
N LYS A 191 8.70 -6.03 -11.08
CA LYS A 191 9.70 -6.67 -11.96
C LYS A 191 10.05 -8.09 -11.53
N ARG A 192 10.13 -8.35 -10.21
CA ARG A 192 10.39 -9.71 -9.69
C ARG A 192 9.23 -10.65 -9.98
N ILE A 193 7.99 -10.20 -9.75
CA ILE A 193 6.77 -10.97 -10.05
C ILE A 193 6.75 -11.37 -11.52
N GLU A 194 6.84 -10.39 -12.43
CA GLU A 194 6.81 -10.61 -13.88
C GLU A 194 7.91 -11.58 -14.32
N LYS A 195 9.14 -11.40 -13.82
CA LYS A 195 10.26 -12.30 -14.15
C LYS A 195 10.00 -13.73 -13.68
N ARG A 196 9.49 -13.92 -12.47
CA ARG A 196 9.24 -15.26 -11.90
C ARG A 196 8.11 -15.97 -12.62
N ILE A 197 7.00 -15.27 -12.86
CA ILE A 197 5.85 -15.80 -13.62
C ILE A 197 6.27 -16.15 -15.05
N ALA A 198 6.94 -15.26 -15.77
CA ALA A 198 7.40 -15.54 -17.13
C ALA A 198 8.37 -16.73 -17.20
N THR A 199 9.20 -16.92 -16.17
CA THR A 199 10.09 -18.09 -16.08
C THR A 199 9.28 -19.38 -15.87
N ALA A 200 8.27 -19.35 -14.99
CA ALA A 200 7.39 -20.49 -14.72
C ALA A 200 6.57 -20.87 -15.97
N GLU A 201 5.95 -19.88 -16.62
CA GLU A 201 5.20 -20.07 -17.86
C GLU A 201 6.10 -20.63 -18.98
N SER A 202 7.33 -20.13 -19.13
CA SER A 202 8.30 -20.67 -20.09
C SER A 202 8.66 -22.13 -19.80
N LEU A 203 8.71 -22.53 -18.53
CA LEU A 203 8.98 -23.91 -18.13
C LEU A 203 7.77 -24.81 -18.43
N GLU A 204 6.55 -24.36 -18.13
CA GLU A 204 5.32 -25.08 -18.48
C GLU A 204 5.14 -25.19 -20.00
N LEU A 205 5.47 -24.15 -20.77
CA LEU A 205 5.38 -24.15 -22.23
C LEU A 205 6.27 -25.20 -22.90
N ARG A 206 7.41 -25.53 -22.27
CA ARG A 206 8.34 -26.57 -22.75
C ARG A 206 7.83 -28.00 -22.54
N LEU A 207 6.88 -28.21 -21.63
CA LEU A 207 6.32 -29.52 -21.33
C LEU A 207 5.29 -29.95 -22.38
N GLU A 208 5.36 -31.21 -22.81
CA GLU A 208 4.31 -31.83 -23.63
C GLU A 208 2.98 -31.93 -22.84
N GLU A 209 1.84 -32.02 -23.53
CA GLU A 209 0.52 -32.12 -22.88
C GLU A 209 0.45 -33.31 -21.89
N LYS A 210 1.06 -34.45 -22.25
CA LYS A 210 1.12 -35.64 -21.41
C LYS A 210 1.94 -35.41 -20.15
N GLU A 211 3.03 -34.65 -20.24
CA GLU A 211 3.88 -34.29 -19.10
C GLU A 211 3.16 -33.30 -18.18
N ARG A 212 2.46 -32.31 -18.74
CA ARG A 212 1.60 -31.39 -17.96
C ARG A 212 0.51 -32.13 -17.19
N LYS A 213 -0.17 -33.10 -17.82
CA LYS A 213 -1.17 -33.95 -17.14
C LYS A 213 -0.55 -34.77 -16.00
N ARG A 214 0.64 -35.33 -16.21
CA ARG A 214 1.39 -36.05 -15.17
C ARG A 214 1.81 -35.14 -14.03
N LEU A 215 2.30 -33.94 -14.33
CA LEU A 215 2.66 -32.92 -13.34
C LEU A 215 1.47 -32.54 -12.45
N LEU A 216 0.31 -32.30 -13.06
CA LEU A 216 -0.93 -32.01 -12.33
C LEU A 216 -1.35 -33.18 -11.42
N ALA A 217 -1.23 -34.42 -11.90
CA ALA A 217 -1.52 -35.60 -11.08
C ALA A 217 -0.53 -35.75 -9.91
N MET A 218 0.76 -35.45 -10.13
CA MET A 218 1.78 -35.44 -9.08
C MET A 218 1.52 -34.36 -8.02
N GLN A 219 1.09 -33.16 -8.43
CA GLN A 219 0.70 -32.08 -7.51
C GLN A 219 -0.50 -32.51 -6.65
N LYS A 220 -1.59 -32.97 -7.27
CA LYS A 220 -2.78 -33.45 -6.54
C LYS A 220 -2.46 -34.58 -5.57
N LYS A 221 -1.59 -35.51 -5.96
CA LYS A 221 -1.16 -36.60 -5.08
C LYS A 221 -0.40 -36.07 -3.86
N ALA A 222 0.54 -35.14 -4.07
CA ALA A 222 1.30 -34.53 -2.98
C ALA A 222 0.41 -33.71 -2.03
N GLU A 223 -0.56 -32.96 -2.56
CA GLU A 223 -1.56 -32.23 -1.79
C GLU A 223 -2.40 -33.18 -0.92
N GLY A 224 -2.86 -34.30 -1.49
CA GLY A 224 -3.60 -35.33 -0.74
C GLY A 224 -2.75 -36.00 0.34
N GLU A 225 -1.50 -36.35 0.06
CA GLU A 225 -0.58 -36.91 1.06
C GLU A 225 -0.32 -35.94 2.22
N ALA A 226 -0.18 -34.64 1.92
CA ALA A 226 -0.05 -33.58 2.92
C ALA A 226 -1.33 -33.44 3.76
N HIS A 227 -2.51 -33.48 3.12
CA HIS A 227 -3.78 -33.43 3.83
C HIS A 227 -3.99 -34.64 4.74
N ASP A 228 -3.69 -35.86 4.27
CA ASP A 228 -3.76 -37.07 5.08
C ASP A 228 -2.82 -37.01 6.30
N ALA A 229 -1.61 -36.46 6.12
CA ALA A 229 -0.70 -36.22 7.24
C ALA A 229 -1.30 -35.21 8.24
N PHE A 230 -1.94 -34.15 7.75
CA PHE A 230 -2.64 -33.19 8.59
C PHE A 230 -3.82 -33.83 9.35
N LEU A 231 -4.62 -34.68 8.72
CA LEU A 231 -5.70 -35.42 9.38
C LEU A 231 -5.18 -36.37 10.46
N ARG A 232 -4.10 -37.11 10.15
CA ARG A 232 -3.45 -38.04 11.11
C ARG A 232 -2.88 -37.34 12.34
N SER A 233 -2.51 -36.06 12.23
CA SER A 233 -2.06 -35.27 13.38
C SER A 233 -3.16 -35.09 14.45
N GLY A 234 -4.42 -35.38 14.13
CA GLY A 234 -5.55 -35.18 15.03
C GLY A 234 -6.01 -33.72 15.13
N SER A 235 -5.40 -32.80 14.38
CA SER A 235 -5.66 -31.36 14.43
C SER A 235 -7.13 -30.98 14.15
N LEU A 236 -7.90 -31.82 13.45
CA LEU A 236 -9.31 -31.59 13.17
C LEU A 236 -10.29 -32.19 14.19
N LYS A 237 -9.85 -33.06 15.11
CA LYS A 237 -10.75 -33.80 16.02
C LYS A 237 -11.62 -32.89 16.88
N ASP A 238 -11.07 -31.74 17.26
CA ASP A 238 -11.71 -30.77 18.15
C ASP A 238 -12.36 -29.59 17.41
N VAL A 239 -12.26 -29.56 16.09
CA VAL A 239 -12.78 -28.48 15.25
C VAL A 239 -14.29 -28.61 15.12
N LYS A 240 -15.01 -27.98 16.06
CA LYS A 240 -16.48 -27.97 16.15
C LYS A 240 -17.08 -26.55 16.13
N GLY A 241 -16.24 -25.56 15.85
CA GLY A 241 -16.64 -24.15 15.85
C GLY A 241 -17.67 -23.85 14.77
N ARG A 242 -18.76 -23.19 15.17
CA ARG A 242 -19.74 -22.63 14.22
C ARG A 242 -19.31 -21.24 13.78
N ALA A 243 -19.57 -20.89 12.53
CA ALA A 243 -19.33 -19.56 11.99
C ALA A 243 -20.05 -18.49 12.84
N SER A 244 -19.42 -17.33 13.00
CA SER A 244 -20.14 -16.10 13.37
C SER A 244 -20.98 -15.61 12.19
N GLU A 245 -21.84 -14.62 12.42
CA GLU A 245 -22.59 -13.97 11.33
C GLU A 245 -21.64 -13.32 10.32
N GLU A 246 -20.61 -12.63 10.80
CA GLU A 246 -19.58 -12.02 9.96
C GLU A 246 -18.75 -13.08 9.22
N GLY A 247 -18.35 -14.15 9.91
CA GLY A 247 -17.62 -15.27 9.30
C GLY A 247 -18.44 -15.98 8.23
N ALA A 248 -19.74 -16.19 8.46
CA ALA A 248 -20.65 -16.75 7.47
C ALA A 248 -20.79 -15.84 6.24
N THR A 249 -20.86 -14.52 6.46
CA THR A 249 -20.90 -13.53 5.37
C THR A 249 -19.62 -13.55 4.54
N ALA A 250 -18.45 -13.62 5.20
CA ALA A 250 -17.17 -13.71 4.51
C ALA A 250 -17.05 -15.00 3.69
N VAL A 251 -17.48 -16.14 4.24
CA VAL A 251 -17.53 -17.42 3.52
C VAL A 251 -18.48 -17.37 2.32
N ALA A 252 -19.66 -16.77 2.48
CA ALA A 252 -20.61 -16.60 1.38
C ALA A 252 -20.01 -15.78 0.25
N PHE A 253 -19.40 -14.63 0.57
CA PHE A 253 -18.71 -13.80 -0.42
C PHE A 253 -17.62 -14.60 -1.15
N ALA A 254 -16.74 -15.31 -0.42
CA ALA A 254 -15.67 -16.08 -1.05
C ALA A 254 -16.20 -17.20 -1.95
N SER A 255 -17.33 -17.82 -1.56
CA SER A 255 -18.00 -18.86 -2.35
C SER A 255 -18.54 -18.33 -3.67
N GLU A 256 -19.06 -17.11 -3.70
CA GLU A 256 -19.51 -16.45 -4.94
C GLU A 256 -18.35 -16.15 -5.91
N GLN A 257 -17.10 -16.19 -5.44
CA GLN A 257 -15.93 -15.93 -6.29
C GLN A 257 -15.34 -17.20 -6.91
N LEU A 258 -15.86 -18.39 -6.58
CA LEU A 258 -15.38 -19.65 -7.12
C LEU A 258 -15.39 -19.63 -8.66
N GLY A 259 -14.29 -20.10 -9.25
CA GLY A 259 -14.09 -20.12 -10.71
C GLY A 259 -13.53 -18.82 -11.29
N LYS A 260 -13.41 -17.73 -10.53
CA LYS A 260 -12.77 -16.50 -11.02
C LYS A 260 -11.24 -16.68 -11.16
N PRO A 261 -10.60 -16.09 -12.19
CA PRO A 261 -9.18 -16.24 -12.40
C PRO A 261 -8.35 -15.59 -11.28
N TYR A 262 -7.19 -16.19 -10.99
CA TYR A 262 -6.16 -15.56 -10.18
C TYR A 262 -5.49 -14.42 -10.96
N ASP A 263 -5.29 -13.28 -10.31
CA ASP A 263 -4.41 -12.21 -10.80
C ASP A 263 -3.66 -11.56 -9.63
N TRP A 264 -2.34 -11.41 -9.76
CA TRP A 264 -1.51 -10.93 -8.65
C TRP A 264 -1.82 -9.46 -8.35
N GLY A 265 -1.99 -9.13 -7.07
CA GLY A 265 -2.40 -7.79 -6.65
C GLY A 265 -3.89 -7.50 -6.80
N ALA A 266 -4.72 -8.40 -7.33
CA ALA A 266 -6.13 -8.14 -7.58
C ALA A 266 -7.04 -8.32 -6.34
N GLU A 267 -8.06 -7.47 -6.25
CA GLU A 267 -9.09 -7.42 -5.18
C GLU A 267 -10.52 -7.47 -5.74
N GLY A 268 -10.70 -7.98 -6.96
CA GLY A 268 -12.00 -8.08 -7.63
C GLY A 268 -12.44 -6.85 -8.43
N PRO A 269 -13.66 -6.89 -9.00
CA PRO A 269 -14.60 -8.01 -8.88
C PRO A 269 -14.28 -9.18 -9.83
N ASP A 270 -13.46 -8.99 -10.85
CA ASP A 270 -13.28 -10.00 -11.92
C ASP A 270 -12.20 -11.04 -11.60
N THR A 271 -11.14 -10.63 -10.89
CA THR A 271 -9.99 -11.46 -10.52
C THR A 271 -9.56 -11.21 -9.09
N TYR A 272 -8.88 -12.18 -8.47
CA TYR A 272 -8.40 -12.06 -7.08
C TYR A 272 -7.02 -12.67 -6.91
N ASP A 273 -6.19 -12.11 -6.03
CA ASP A 273 -5.10 -12.86 -5.40
C ASP A 273 -5.54 -13.45 -4.04
N CYS A 274 -4.67 -14.23 -3.40
CA CYS A 274 -5.00 -14.97 -2.19
C CYS A 274 -5.50 -14.05 -1.05
N SER A 275 -4.75 -12.99 -0.76
CA SER A 275 -5.02 -12.05 0.33
C SER A 275 -6.06 -10.98 -0.03
N GLY A 276 -6.24 -10.70 -1.32
CA GLY A 276 -7.29 -9.85 -1.87
C GLY A 276 -8.65 -10.54 -1.83
N LEU A 277 -8.71 -11.85 -2.06
CA LEU A 277 -9.95 -12.60 -1.84
C LEU A 277 -10.39 -12.53 -0.37
N THR A 278 -9.46 -12.75 0.57
CA THR A 278 -9.80 -12.74 2.00
C THR A 278 -10.09 -11.35 2.54
N SER A 279 -9.36 -10.32 2.08
CA SER A 279 -9.62 -8.92 2.46
C SER A 279 -11.01 -8.49 2.03
N GLN A 280 -11.41 -8.84 0.81
CA GLN A 280 -12.71 -8.46 0.24
C GLN A 280 -13.86 -9.27 0.84
N ALA A 281 -13.64 -10.56 1.13
CA ALA A 281 -14.60 -11.38 1.87
C ALA A 281 -14.95 -10.77 3.24
N TRP A 282 -13.93 -10.37 4.01
CA TRP A 282 -14.17 -9.74 5.30
C TRP A 282 -14.64 -8.28 5.19
N ALA A 283 -14.28 -7.55 4.13
CA ALA A 283 -14.86 -6.25 3.82
C ALA A 283 -16.38 -6.34 3.56
N ALA A 284 -16.86 -7.38 2.87
CA ALA A 284 -18.29 -7.66 2.68
C ALA A 284 -18.99 -7.91 4.03
N ALA A 285 -18.29 -8.51 4.99
CA ALA A 285 -18.72 -8.65 6.38
C ALA A 285 -18.49 -7.39 7.24
N LYS A 286 -18.27 -6.22 6.62
CA LYS A 286 -18.03 -4.91 7.28
C LYS A 286 -16.82 -4.89 8.22
N ARG A 287 -15.85 -5.78 7.99
CA ARG A 287 -14.61 -5.88 8.77
C ARG A 287 -13.41 -5.73 7.87
N THR A 288 -12.77 -4.56 7.92
CA THR A 288 -11.51 -4.35 7.23
C THR A 288 -10.39 -5.15 7.90
N ILE A 289 -9.71 -5.98 7.11
CA ILE A 289 -8.47 -6.67 7.49
C ILE A 289 -7.32 -6.20 6.59
N PRO A 290 -6.05 -6.44 6.98
CA PRO A 290 -4.91 -6.02 6.17
C PRO A 290 -4.90 -6.63 4.76
N ARG A 291 -4.32 -5.89 3.79
CA ARG A 291 -4.30 -6.28 2.38
C ARG A 291 -3.45 -7.51 2.09
N THR A 292 -2.35 -7.71 2.82
CA THR A 292 -1.40 -8.81 2.56
C THR A 292 -1.51 -9.93 3.57
N SER A 293 -1.17 -11.15 3.15
CA SER A 293 -1.17 -12.36 3.99
C SER A 293 -0.23 -12.22 5.20
N GLN A 294 0.96 -11.62 5.05
CA GLN A 294 1.87 -11.39 6.19
C GLN A 294 1.30 -10.39 7.19
N GLU A 295 0.59 -9.36 6.73
CA GLU A 295 -0.04 -8.40 7.64
C GLU A 295 -1.25 -9.00 8.34
N GLN A 296 -2.03 -9.82 7.64
CA GLN A 296 -3.11 -10.62 8.24
C GLN A 296 -2.54 -11.52 9.36
N TRP A 297 -1.43 -12.21 9.13
CA TRP A 297 -0.74 -13.00 10.15
C TRP A 297 -0.18 -12.19 11.33
N ARG A 298 0.33 -11.00 11.04
CA ARG A 298 0.98 -10.13 12.03
C ARG A 298 -0.02 -9.41 12.93
N LEU A 299 -1.14 -8.98 12.37
CA LEU A 299 -2.06 -8.04 13.03
C LEU A 299 -3.37 -8.66 13.49
N LEU A 300 -3.79 -9.81 12.92
CA LEU A 300 -5.04 -10.45 13.33
C LEU A 300 -4.82 -11.41 14.52
N PRO A 301 -5.82 -11.56 15.41
CA PRO A 301 -5.71 -12.47 16.55
C PRO A 301 -5.49 -13.92 16.12
N ARG A 302 -4.44 -14.54 16.66
CA ARG A 302 -4.11 -15.95 16.41
C ARG A 302 -4.98 -16.86 17.26
N ILE A 303 -5.39 -17.98 16.68
CA ILE A 303 -6.13 -19.04 17.36
C ILE A 303 -5.45 -20.39 17.11
N GLY A 304 -5.61 -21.34 18.04
CA GLY A 304 -5.14 -22.70 17.84
C GLY A 304 -5.96 -23.42 16.77
N ILE A 305 -5.34 -24.30 15.98
CA ILE A 305 -6.01 -25.01 14.88
C ILE A 305 -7.29 -25.72 15.35
N GLY A 306 -7.26 -26.38 16.52
CA GLY A 306 -8.44 -27.05 17.08
C GLY A 306 -9.62 -26.12 17.42
N ALA A 307 -9.38 -24.81 17.52
CA ALA A 307 -10.41 -23.82 17.79
C ALA A 307 -10.96 -23.16 16.51
N MET A 308 -10.48 -23.55 15.32
CA MET A 308 -10.88 -22.90 14.08
C MET A 308 -12.37 -23.10 13.76
N ARG A 309 -12.94 -22.15 13.02
CA ARG A 309 -14.34 -22.15 12.58
C ARG A 309 -14.47 -21.50 11.21
N PRO A 310 -15.54 -21.79 10.45
CA PRO A 310 -15.72 -21.16 9.14
C PRO A 310 -15.66 -19.63 9.24
N GLY A 311 -14.93 -19.00 8.32
CA GLY A 311 -14.58 -17.59 8.33
C GLY A 311 -13.14 -17.30 8.79
N ASP A 312 -12.56 -18.14 9.65
CA ASP A 312 -11.15 -17.99 10.05
C ASP A 312 -10.22 -18.11 8.83
N LEU A 313 -9.05 -17.46 8.89
CA LEU A 313 -8.07 -17.49 7.81
C LEU A 313 -6.93 -18.43 8.18
N ILE A 314 -6.59 -19.33 7.26
CA ILE A 314 -5.43 -20.21 7.38
C ILE A 314 -4.26 -19.56 6.64
N ILE A 315 -3.20 -19.26 7.38
CA ILE A 315 -1.96 -18.71 6.86
C ILE A 315 -1.01 -19.86 6.54
N TYR A 316 -0.43 -19.82 5.34
CA TYR A 316 0.44 -20.86 4.82
C TYR A 316 1.88 -20.38 4.62
N HIS A 317 2.80 -21.34 4.58
CA HIS A 317 4.25 -21.15 4.45
C HIS A 317 4.90 -20.43 5.64
N ARG A 318 6.19 -20.67 5.86
CA ARG A 318 6.91 -20.11 7.03
C ARG A 318 6.98 -18.58 7.02
N ASP A 319 6.93 -17.99 5.83
CA ASP A 319 6.98 -16.56 5.57
C ASP A 319 5.59 -15.91 5.45
N ALA A 320 4.51 -16.67 5.70
CA ALA A 320 3.13 -16.20 5.63
C ALA A 320 2.74 -15.66 4.24
N SER A 321 3.27 -16.24 3.17
CA SER A 321 3.07 -15.77 1.79
C SER A 321 1.69 -16.10 1.21
N HIS A 322 1.03 -17.16 1.67
CA HIS A 322 -0.28 -17.58 1.14
C HIS A 322 -1.37 -17.61 2.22
N VAL A 323 -2.62 -17.40 1.83
CA VAL A 323 -3.77 -17.41 2.73
C VAL A 323 -5.03 -17.97 2.07
N GLY A 324 -5.84 -18.70 2.83
CA GLY A 324 -7.18 -19.16 2.43
C GLY A 324 -8.21 -18.94 3.54
N ILE A 325 -9.49 -18.83 3.17
CA ILE A 325 -10.60 -18.76 4.11
C ILE A 325 -11.11 -20.17 4.44
N TYR A 326 -11.14 -20.53 5.72
CA TYR A 326 -11.66 -21.82 6.17
C TYR A 326 -13.18 -21.85 6.04
N ILE A 327 -13.71 -22.93 5.46
CA ILE A 327 -15.16 -23.10 5.23
C ILE A 327 -15.78 -24.24 6.04
N GLY A 328 -15.00 -24.89 6.91
CA GLY A 328 -15.43 -26.07 7.67
C GLY A 328 -14.99 -27.39 7.02
N GLY A 329 -15.18 -28.50 7.73
CA GLY A 329 -14.95 -29.85 7.19
C GLY A 329 -13.49 -30.18 6.82
N GLY A 330 -12.53 -29.31 7.14
CA GLY A 330 -11.15 -29.47 6.69
C GLY A 330 -10.88 -28.84 5.32
N SER A 331 -11.77 -27.99 4.81
CA SER A 331 -11.64 -27.33 3.51
C SER A 331 -11.47 -25.81 3.63
N ILE A 332 -10.86 -25.22 2.60
CA ILE A 332 -10.68 -23.79 2.41
C ILE A 332 -11.19 -23.34 1.04
N ILE A 333 -11.46 -22.05 0.90
CA ILE A 333 -11.49 -21.37 -0.41
C ILE A 333 -10.26 -20.48 -0.51
N HIS A 334 -9.56 -20.52 -1.64
CA HIS A 334 -8.43 -19.64 -1.90
C HIS A 334 -8.26 -19.32 -3.40
N ALA A 335 -7.44 -18.33 -3.70
CA ALA A 335 -6.94 -18.04 -5.03
C ALA A 335 -5.48 -18.52 -5.13
N PRO A 336 -5.19 -19.69 -5.75
CA PRO A 336 -3.92 -20.40 -5.55
C PRO A 336 -2.69 -19.73 -6.18
N ARG A 337 -2.71 -19.46 -7.49
CA ARG A 337 -1.57 -18.87 -8.24
C ARG A 337 -1.96 -18.53 -9.69
N PRO A 338 -1.12 -17.81 -10.46
CA PRO A 338 -1.37 -17.53 -11.88
C PRO A 338 -1.71 -18.79 -12.69
N GLY A 339 -2.61 -18.64 -13.66
CA GLY A 339 -3.12 -19.76 -14.49
C GLY A 339 -4.13 -20.67 -13.77
N ARG A 340 -4.50 -20.36 -12.53
CA ARG A 340 -5.53 -21.07 -11.77
C ARG A 340 -6.70 -20.15 -11.42
N HIS A 341 -7.73 -20.75 -10.85
CA HIS A 341 -8.96 -20.06 -10.48
C HIS A 341 -9.19 -20.21 -8.98
N VAL A 342 -9.98 -19.29 -8.41
CA VAL A 342 -10.52 -19.42 -7.06
C VAL A 342 -11.21 -20.77 -6.93
N THR A 343 -10.78 -21.58 -5.97
CA THR A 343 -11.23 -22.97 -5.83
C THR A 343 -11.40 -23.35 -4.37
N VAL A 344 -12.17 -24.40 -4.14
CA VAL A 344 -12.13 -25.16 -2.89
C VAL A 344 -10.90 -26.06 -2.91
N ALA A 345 -10.19 -26.13 -1.80
CA ALA A 345 -9.05 -27.03 -1.58
C ALA A 345 -9.06 -27.59 -0.16
N ASP A 346 -8.31 -28.66 0.08
CA ASP A 346 -8.12 -29.21 1.41
C ASP A 346 -7.22 -28.28 2.24
N ALA A 347 -7.63 -27.99 3.48
CA ALA A 347 -6.91 -27.08 4.38
C ALA A 347 -5.47 -27.51 4.64
N GLY A 348 -5.20 -28.83 4.61
CA GLY A 348 -3.89 -29.43 4.83
C GLY A 348 -3.06 -29.66 3.56
N SER A 349 -3.51 -29.17 2.39
CA SER A 349 -2.79 -29.32 1.11
C SER A 349 -1.44 -28.60 1.05
N MET A 350 -1.21 -27.63 1.95
CA MET A 350 0.00 -26.82 2.06
C MET A 350 0.45 -26.74 3.52
N TYR A 351 1.71 -26.33 3.75
CA TYR A 351 2.23 -26.14 5.11
C TYR A 351 1.49 -25.01 5.84
N ILE A 352 0.70 -25.36 6.86
CA ILE A 352 -0.02 -24.41 7.71
C ILE A 352 0.97 -23.75 8.69
N LEU A 353 1.12 -22.43 8.59
CA LEU A 353 1.85 -21.63 9.59
C LEU A 353 0.99 -21.42 10.84
N GLY A 354 -0.29 -21.14 10.65
CA GLY A 354 -1.23 -20.92 11.75
C GLY A 354 -2.58 -20.40 11.26
N VAL A 355 -3.47 -20.13 12.21
CA VAL A 355 -4.84 -19.66 11.94
C VAL A 355 -5.08 -18.34 12.65
N VAL A 356 -5.73 -17.40 11.97
CA VAL A 356 -6.14 -16.11 12.52
C VAL A 356 -7.65 -15.91 12.43
N ARG A 357 -8.20 -15.17 13.40
CA ARG A 357 -9.63 -14.90 13.53
C ARG A 357 -9.94 -13.40 13.40
N PRO A 358 -10.44 -12.94 12.25
CA PRO A 358 -10.68 -11.52 11.99
C PRO A 358 -11.71 -10.80 12.87
N ASP A 359 -12.73 -11.52 13.34
CA ASP A 359 -13.84 -10.99 14.14
C ASP A 359 -13.59 -11.06 15.66
N LYS A 360 -12.46 -11.63 16.09
CA LYS A 360 -12.03 -11.55 17.47
C LYS A 360 -11.48 -10.14 17.70
N ARG A 361 -12.00 -9.44 18.71
CA ARG A 361 -11.39 -8.17 19.15
C ARG A 361 -10.04 -8.49 19.81
N PRO A 362 -8.98 -7.70 19.54
CA PRO A 362 -7.66 -7.90 20.12
C PRO A 362 -7.67 -7.82 21.64
#